data_AF-A0A956JWV8-F1
#
_entry.id   AF-A0A956JWV8-F1
#
_cell.length_a   1.000
_cell.length_b   1.000
_cell.length_c   1.000
_cell.angle_alpha   90.00
_cell.angle_beta   90.00
_cell.angle_gamma   90.00
#
_symmetry.space_group_name_H-M   'P 1'
#
loop_
_entity.id
_entity.type
_entity.pdbx_description
1 polymer ?
#
loop_
_entity_poly.entity_id
_entity_poly.type
_entity_poly.pdbx_seq_one_letter_code
_entity_poly.pdbx_strand_id
1 'polypeptide(L)'
;GEAAERAAHDDEDFRTGGRVSFIASTTLWSLYGGVVIGDLANLDSAQAWTGTLFVATGAGLLGATYATRDRTVTAAMAEGYRFGLYVGAGNALLLGSPLGLYDGDRSSEKVNGSVFLTGTALGIAGMVYGKEAHPTTGQLAFAENMSLLGLASTWLGVAIAQPDNLDGDTALTLTAAGLDISTTAGLVIGRQLDWSNGRARMTGLGALLGGLGGLATGVLIGGTDSGRGTAATTLIGMWGGFGLTVHLTRGMRPDRGHALPKTAVMPAVMQTPSGQSALGAGISGVW
;
A
#
# COMPACT_ATOMS: atom_id res chain seq x y z
N GLY A 1 8.81 13.98 33.92
CA GLY A 1 9.92 14.58 33.16
C GLY A 1 10.12 13.82 31.89
N GLU A 2 10.91 12.75 31.92
CA GLU A 2 11.32 11.98 30.73
C GLU A 2 10.19 11.36 29.89
N ALA A 3 9.12 10.86 30.51
CA ALA A 3 8.02 10.23 29.76
C ALA A 3 7.21 11.24 28.94
N ALA A 4 7.05 12.46 29.46
CA ALA A 4 6.35 13.54 28.76
C ALA A 4 7.21 14.13 27.63
N GLU A 5 8.52 14.22 27.86
CA GLU A 5 9.50 14.68 26.87
C GLU A 5 9.64 13.67 25.71
N ARG A 6 9.67 12.37 26.00
CA ARG A 6 9.61 11.32 24.96
C ARG A 6 8.29 11.34 24.20
N ALA A 7 7.16 11.53 24.88
CA ALA A 7 5.85 11.62 24.23
C ALA A 7 5.75 12.83 23.30
N ALA A 8 6.32 13.99 23.68
CA ALA A 8 6.34 15.19 22.84
C ALA A 8 7.23 15.01 21.60
N HIS A 9 8.43 14.42 21.76
CA HIS A 9 9.34 14.14 20.64
C HIS A 9 8.75 13.12 19.66
N ASP A 10 8.07 12.09 20.18
CA ASP A 10 7.41 11.07 19.37
C ASP A 10 6.23 11.65 18.54
N ASP A 11 5.51 12.64 19.08
CA ASP A 11 4.37 13.30 18.42
C ASP A 11 4.83 14.27 17.31
N GLU A 12 5.97 14.94 17.51
CA GLU A 12 6.63 15.73 16.46
C GLU A 12 7.16 14.84 15.31
N ASP A 13 7.79 13.71 15.60
CA ASP A 13 8.28 12.78 14.57
C ASP A 13 7.13 12.21 13.73
N PHE A 14 5.97 11.93 14.36
CA PHE A 14 4.79 11.44 13.65
C PHE A 14 4.18 12.50 12.72
N ARG A 15 4.14 13.77 13.16
CA ARG A 15 3.63 14.90 12.35
C ARG A 15 4.60 15.29 11.24
N THR A 16 5.90 15.26 11.51
CA THR A 16 6.94 15.67 10.55
C THR A 16 7.15 14.57 9.49
N GLY A 17 7.10 13.31 9.89
CA GLY A 17 7.22 12.16 8.98
C GLY A 17 6.11 12.09 7.93
N GLY A 18 4.87 12.39 8.31
CA GLY A 18 3.73 12.43 7.38
C GLY A 18 3.90 13.50 6.29
N ARG A 19 4.28 14.72 6.68
CA ARG A 19 4.51 15.82 5.74
C ARG A 19 5.64 15.52 4.75
N VAL A 20 6.79 15.04 5.24
CA VAL A 20 7.94 14.70 4.38
C VAL A 20 7.56 13.59 3.40
N SER A 21 6.89 12.54 3.86
CA SER A 21 6.43 11.43 3.01
C SER A 21 5.48 11.93 1.92
N PHE A 22 4.50 12.77 2.28
CA PHE A 22 3.56 13.35 1.32
C PHE A 22 4.25 14.22 0.25
N ILE A 23 5.20 15.07 0.66
CA ILE A 23 5.99 15.89 -0.26
C ILE A 23 6.79 14.99 -1.20
N ALA A 24 7.45 13.96 -0.69
CA ALA A 24 8.22 13.02 -1.50
C ALA A 24 7.33 12.29 -2.53
N SER A 25 6.21 11.71 -2.09
CA SER A 25 5.26 11.03 -3.00
C SER A 25 4.67 11.98 -4.03
N THR A 26 4.29 13.20 -3.65
CA THR A 26 3.75 14.20 -4.59
C THR A 26 4.81 14.65 -5.59
N THR A 27 6.06 14.81 -5.16
CA THR A 27 7.18 15.19 -6.04
C THR A 27 7.45 14.11 -7.09
N LEU A 28 7.50 12.83 -6.66
CA LEU A 28 7.65 11.69 -7.58
C LEU A 28 6.46 11.57 -8.54
N TRP A 29 5.24 11.75 -8.03
CA TRP A 29 4.05 11.72 -8.86
C TRP A 29 4.00 12.88 -9.86
N SER A 30 4.52 14.06 -9.48
CA SER A 30 4.61 15.22 -10.38
C SER A 30 5.71 15.07 -11.42
N LEU A 31 6.81 14.37 -11.11
CA LEU A 31 7.78 13.94 -12.12
C LEU A 31 7.10 13.07 -13.19
N TYR A 32 6.29 12.09 -12.77
CA TYR A 32 5.47 11.31 -13.70
C TYR A 32 4.45 12.18 -14.46
N GLY A 33 3.81 13.13 -13.79
CA GLY A 33 2.95 14.13 -14.44
C GLY A 33 3.69 14.93 -15.53
N GLY A 34 4.97 15.22 -15.35
CA GLY A 34 5.82 15.81 -16.38
C GLY A 34 6.00 14.91 -17.60
N VAL A 35 6.09 13.59 -17.40
CA VAL A 35 6.11 12.61 -18.51
C VAL A 35 4.80 12.69 -19.30
N VAL A 36 3.67 12.71 -18.59
CA VAL A 36 2.32 12.79 -19.16
C VAL A 36 2.13 14.09 -19.94
N ILE A 37 2.56 15.23 -19.40
CA ILE A 37 2.49 16.53 -20.09
C ILE A 37 3.37 16.52 -21.34
N GLY A 38 4.57 15.95 -21.26
CA GLY A 38 5.49 15.89 -22.41
C GLY A 38 4.93 15.03 -23.55
N ASP A 39 4.30 13.92 -23.22
CA ASP A 39 3.61 13.03 -24.15
C ASP A 39 2.41 13.75 -24.79
N LEU A 40 1.54 14.38 -23.98
CA LEU A 40 0.38 15.15 -24.47
C LEU A 40 0.75 16.37 -25.31
N ALA A 41 1.88 17.02 -25.02
CA ALA A 41 2.39 18.16 -25.77
C ALA A 41 3.21 17.74 -27.00
N ASN A 42 3.39 16.43 -27.22
CA ASN A 42 4.19 15.85 -28.30
C ASN A 42 5.58 16.50 -28.41
N LEU A 43 6.34 16.46 -27.32
CA LEU A 43 7.66 17.09 -27.27
C LEU A 43 8.70 16.28 -28.05
N ASP A 44 9.31 16.89 -29.07
CA ASP A 44 10.28 16.21 -29.93
C ASP A 44 11.76 16.46 -29.56
N SER A 45 12.02 17.32 -28.56
CA SER A 45 13.40 17.69 -28.18
C SER A 45 13.74 17.31 -26.74
N ALA A 46 14.97 16.83 -26.53
CA ALA A 46 15.47 16.46 -25.20
C ALA A 46 15.45 17.65 -24.23
N GLN A 47 15.68 18.88 -24.72
CA GLN A 47 15.61 20.09 -23.92
C GLN A 47 14.18 20.38 -23.45
N ALA A 48 13.18 20.21 -24.31
CA ALA A 48 11.77 20.40 -23.93
C ALA A 48 11.31 19.34 -22.92
N TRP A 49 11.72 18.08 -23.11
CA TRP A 49 11.49 17.01 -22.14
C TRP A 49 12.11 17.33 -20.78
N THR A 50 13.39 17.69 -20.78
CA THR A 50 14.12 18.03 -19.55
C THR A 50 13.44 19.21 -18.85
N GLY A 51 13.13 20.29 -19.57
CA GLY A 51 12.44 21.45 -19.03
C GLY A 51 11.08 21.11 -18.42
N THR A 52 10.28 20.30 -19.12
CA THR A 52 8.95 19.88 -18.65
C THR A 52 9.04 19.05 -17.37
N LEU A 53 9.97 18.09 -17.31
CA LEU A 53 10.21 17.28 -16.11
C LEU A 53 10.66 18.15 -14.94
N PHE A 54 11.62 19.07 -15.14
CA PHE A 54 12.06 19.99 -14.10
C PHE A 54 10.93 20.89 -13.58
N VAL A 55 10.12 21.47 -14.48
CA VAL A 55 8.98 22.31 -14.11
C VAL A 55 7.94 21.50 -13.34
N ALA A 56 7.57 20.32 -13.82
CA ALA A 56 6.56 19.48 -13.16
C ALA A 56 7.04 18.99 -11.79
N THR A 57 8.27 18.48 -11.68
CA THR A 57 8.86 18.08 -10.39
C THR A 57 8.98 19.26 -9.43
N GLY A 58 9.45 20.41 -9.91
CA GLY A 58 9.53 21.64 -9.12
C GLY A 58 8.17 22.13 -8.63
N ALA A 59 7.16 22.11 -9.50
CA ALA A 59 5.78 22.44 -9.15
C ALA A 59 5.20 21.47 -8.12
N GLY A 60 5.49 20.17 -8.23
CA GLY A 60 5.11 19.16 -7.24
C GLY A 60 5.72 19.41 -5.88
N LEU A 61 7.04 19.62 -5.82
CA LEU A 61 7.78 19.88 -4.59
C LEU A 61 7.32 21.17 -3.90
N LEU A 62 7.30 22.28 -4.65
CA LEU A 62 6.91 23.59 -4.13
C LEU A 62 5.42 23.63 -3.78
N GLY A 63 4.58 23.05 -4.65
CA GLY A 63 3.14 22.94 -4.45
C GLY A 63 2.81 22.15 -3.19
N ALA A 64 3.40 20.97 -3.00
CA ALA A 64 3.21 20.17 -1.79
C ALA A 64 3.76 20.89 -0.55
N THR A 65 4.93 21.54 -0.65
CA THR A 65 5.52 22.27 0.48
C THR A 65 4.63 23.43 0.93
N TYR A 66 4.08 24.19 -0.03
CA TYR A 66 3.19 25.32 0.24
C TYR A 66 1.81 24.84 0.74
N ALA A 67 1.22 23.83 0.09
CA ALA A 67 -0.07 23.27 0.48
C ALA A 67 -0.06 22.67 1.90
N THR A 68 1.10 22.24 2.39
CA THR A 68 1.27 21.63 3.72
C THR A 68 1.87 22.57 4.77
N ARG A 69 2.19 23.83 4.42
CA ARG A 69 2.92 24.76 5.32
C ARG A 69 2.20 24.96 6.66
N ASP A 70 0.88 25.16 6.61
CA ASP A 70 0.05 25.47 7.78
C ASP A 70 -0.99 24.37 8.05
N ARG A 71 -0.76 23.16 7.53
CA ARG A 71 -1.68 22.03 7.65
C ARG A 71 -0.99 20.84 8.28
N THR A 72 -1.69 20.15 9.17
CA THR A 72 -1.24 18.88 9.72
C THR A 72 -1.48 17.77 8.71
N VAL A 73 -0.40 17.22 8.15
CA VAL A 73 -0.45 16.00 7.33
C VAL A 73 0.03 14.84 8.20
N THR A 74 -0.89 13.99 8.62
CA THR A 74 -0.54 12.82 9.44
C THR A 74 0.14 11.75 8.58
N ALA A 75 0.87 10.84 9.23
CA ALA A 75 1.47 9.70 8.54
C ALA A 75 0.40 8.83 7.81
N ALA A 76 -0.78 8.67 8.42
CA ALA A 76 -1.92 7.96 7.81
C ALA A 76 -2.44 8.65 6.54
N MET A 77 -2.53 9.99 6.53
CA MET A 77 -2.93 10.75 5.33
C MET A 77 -1.92 10.60 4.20
N ALA A 78 -0.63 10.71 4.52
CA ALA A 78 0.44 10.59 3.53
C ALA A 78 0.53 9.17 2.95
N GLU A 79 0.46 8.16 3.80
CA GLU A 79 0.47 6.76 3.37
C GLU A 79 -0.81 6.40 2.61
N GLY A 80 -1.96 6.94 3.02
CA GLY A 80 -3.22 6.78 2.31
C GLY A 80 -3.15 7.40 0.91
N TYR A 81 -2.53 8.58 0.78
CA TYR A 81 -2.28 9.21 -0.51
C TYR A 81 -1.41 8.32 -1.41
N ARG A 82 -0.27 7.84 -0.90
CA ARG A 82 0.64 6.95 -1.62
C ARG A 82 -0.07 5.66 -2.06
N PHE A 83 -0.78 5.01 -1.14
CA PHE A 83 -1.57 3.81 -1.42
C PHE A 83 -2.62 4.05 -2.52
N GLY A 84 -3.35 5.15 -2.43
CA GLY A 84 -4.35 5.54 -3.43
C GLY A 84 -3.74 5.80 -4.81
N LEU A 85 -2.58 6.46 -4.89
CA LEU A 85 -1.86 6.64 -6.15
C LEU A 85 -1.56 5.29 -6.82
N TYR A 86 -1.05 4.32 -6.05
CA TYR A 86 -0.70 2.99 -6.57
C TYR A 86 -1.92 2.21 -7.07
N VAL A 87 -2.98 2.16 -6.26
CA VAL A 87 -4.23 1.46 -6.64
C VAL A 87 -4.85 2.12 -7.87
N GLY A 88 -4.87 3.45 -7.94
CA GLY A 88 -5.44 4.17 -9.08
C GLY A 88 -4.62 4.01 -10.36
N ALA A 89 -3.29 4.11 -10.26
CA ALA A 89 -2.40 3.87 -11.39
C ALA A 89 -2.50 2.42 -11.88
N GLY A 90 -2.49 1.45 -10.95
CA GLY A 90 -2.63 0.03 -11.26
C GLY A 90 -3.93 -0.28 -11.98
N ASN A 91 -5.06 0.21 -11.47
CA ASN A 91 -6.35 0.04 -12.13
C ASN A 91 -6.42 0.69 -13.51
N ALA A 92 -5.89 1.91 -13.68
CA ALA A 92 -5.86 2.56 -14.98
C ALA A 92 -5.03 1.79 -16.02
N LEU A 93 -3.90 1.21 -15.62
CA LEU A 93 -3.07 0.38 -16.50
C LEU A 93 -3.79 -0.92 -16.88
N LEU A 94 -4.39 -1.60 -15.91
CA LEU A 94 -5.08 -2.88 -16.12
C LEU A 94 -6.36 -2.68 -16.95
N LEU A 95 -7.14 -1.65 -16.66
CA LEU A 95 -8.37 -1.33 -17.40
C LEU A 95 -8.11 -0.56 -18.69
N GLY A 96 -6.86 -0.20 -18.99
CA GLY A 96 -6.52 0.54 -20.20
C GLY A 96 -6.89 -0.20 -21.49
N SER A 97 -6.67 -1.52 -21.55
CA SER A 97 -7.00 -2.32 -22.74
C SER A 97 -8.49 -2.54 -22.90
N PRO A 98 -9.21 -3.02 -21.87
CA PRO A 98 -10.66 -3.18 -21.95
C PRO A 98 -11.43 -1.89 -22.25
N LEU A 99 -10.88 -0.72 -21.89
CA LEU A 99 -11.48 0.58 -22.17
C LEU A 99 -11.06 1.18 -23.52
N GLY A 100 -10.28 0.46 -24.33
CA GLY A 100 -9.78 0.94 -25.63
C GLY A 100 -8.80 2.10 -25.53
N LEU A 101 -8.09 2.23 -24.39
CA LEU A 101 -7.07 3.27 -24.22
C LEU A 101 -5.81 2.94 -25.03
N TYR A 102 -5.53 1.66 -25.28
CA TYR A 102 -4.43 1.24 -26.15
C TYR A 102 -4.78 1.30 -27.64
N ASP A 103 -6.02 1.60 -28.00
CA ASP A 103 -6.47 1.64 -29.39
C ASP A 103 -6.20 2.99 -30.06
N GLY A 104 -5.59 2.93 -31.24
CA GLY A 104 -5.37 4.05 -32.16
C GLY A 104 -4.03 4.78 -32.00
N ASP A 105 -3.83 5.81 -32.82
CA ASP A 105 -2.55 6.52 -33.00
C ASP A 105 -2.06 7.32 -31.77
N ARG A 106 -2.89 7.43 -30.71
CA ARG A 106 -2.62 8.19 -29.47
C ARG A 106 -2.77 7.34 -28.21
N SER A 107 -2.38 6.07 -28.31
CA SER A 107 -2.50 5.11 -27.21
C SER A 107 -1.67 5.48 -25.99
N SER A 108 -0.44 6.00 -26.18
CA SER A 108 0.40 6.46 -25.07
C SER A 108 -0.24 7.61 -24.30
N GLU A 109 -0.74 8.63 -25.01
CA GLU A 109 -1.36 9.83 -24.44
C GLU A 109 -2.56 9.47 -23.55
N LYS A 110 -3.43 8.59 -24.06
CA LYS A 110 -4.64 8.13 -23.35
C LYS A 110 -4.28 7.35 -22.09
N VAL A 111 -3.30 6.47 -22.18
CA VAL A 111 -2.87 5.61 -21.06
C VAL A 111 -2.17 6.45 -20.00
N ASN A 112 -1.21 7.28 -20.39
CA ASN A 112 -0.50 8.15 -19.45
C ASN A 112 -1.47 9.13 -18.77
N GLY A 113 -2.39 9.71 -19.54
CA GLY A 113 -3.44 10.58 -19.01
C GLY A 113 -4.36 9.85 -18.02
N SER A 114 -4.83 8.64 -18.34
CA SER A 114 -5.72 7.89 -17.45
C SER A 114 -5.03 7.44 -16.16
N VAL A 115 -3.77 7.00 -16.26
CA VAL A 115 -2.94 6.61 -15.10
C VAL A 115 -2.71 7.80 -14.19
N PHE A 116 -2.36 8.95 -14.76
CA PHE A 116 -2.17 10.17 -13.98
C PHE A 116 -3.45 10.63 -13.29
N LEU A 117 -4.57 10.68 -14.02
CA LEU A 117 -5.86 11.16 -13.48
C LEU A 117 -6.41 10.21 -12.42
N THR A 118 -6.47 8.91 -12.71
CA THR A 118 -7.02 7.90 -11.79
C THR A 118 -6.14 7.73 -10.56
N GLY A 119 -4.81 7.71 -10.76
CA GLY A 119 -3.84 7.72 -9.67
C GLY A 119 -4.04 8.94 -8.77
N THR A 120 -4.09 10.15 -9.33
CA THR A 120 -4.31 11.39 -8.54
C THR A 120 -5.65 11.36 -7.80
N ALA A 121 -6.73 10.95 -8.46
CA ALA A 121 -8.06 10.89 -7.87
C ALA A 121 -8.11 9.93 -6.68
N LEU A 122 -7.57 8.70 -6.83
CA LEU A 122 -7.50 7.74 -5.74
C LEU A 122 -6.47 8.12 -4.68
N GLY A 123 -5.38 8.81 -5.04
CA GLY A 123 -4.46 9.39 -4.06
C GLY A 123 -5.16 10.39 -3.15
N ILE A 124 -5.94 11.32 -3.71
CA ILE A 124 -6.74 12.25 -2.91
C ILE A 124 -7.76 11.49 -2.05
N ALA A 125 -8.47 10.52 -2.62
CA ALA A 125 -9.42 9.70 -1.87
C ALA A 125 -8.75 8.93 -0.71
N GLY A 126 -7.56 8.39 -0.94
CA GLY A 126 -6.74 7.71 0.06
C GLY A 126 -6.25 8.66 1.15
N MET A 127 -5.91 9.90 0.81
CA MET A 127 -5.60 10.94 1.80
C MET A 127 -6.80 11.26 2.68
N VAL A 128 -8.00 11.40 2.09
CA VAL A 128 -9.26 11.60 2.81
C VAL A 128 -9.57 10.41 3.71
N TYR A 129 -9.38 9.18 3.21
CA TYR A 129 -9.52 7.97 4.02
C TYR A 129 -8.56 7.96 5.21
N GLY A 130 -7.29 8.31 4.99
CA GLY A 130 -6.27 8.44 6.05
C GLY A 130 -6.65 9.47 7.12
N LYS A 131 -7.36 10.54 6.73
CA LYS A 131 -7.87 11.57 7.64
C LYS A 131 -9.10 11.12 8.42
N GLU A 132 -10.09 10.52 7.77
CA GLU A 132 -11.39 10.23 8.40
C GLU A 132 -11.39 8.89 9.15
N ALA A 133 -10.78 7.85 8.56
CA ALA A 133 -10.75 6.51 9.16
C ALA A 133 -9.58 6.29 10.13
N HIS A 134 -8.60 7.19 10.15
CA HIS A 134 -7.40 7.14 10.99
C HIS A 134 -6.70 5.76 11.03
N PRO A 135 -6.47 5.09 9.87
CA PRO A 135 -5.76 3.82 9.86
C PRO A 135 -4.31 4.01 10.32
N THR A 136 -3.73 2.98 10.93
CA THR A 136 -2.28 3.02 11.19
C THR A 136 -1.49 2.84 9.90
N THR A 137 -0.24 3.30 9.88
CA THR A 137 0.66 3.09 8.72
C THR A 137 0.85 1.62 8.39
N GLY A 138 0.95 0.75 9.40
CA GLY A 138 1.02 -0.71 9.21
C GLY A 138 -0.23 -1.30 8.56
N GLN A 139 -1.42 -0.75 8.82
CA GLN A 139 -2.67 -1.22 8.20
C GLN A 139 -2.75 -0.86 6.72
N LEU A 140 -2.34 0.36 6.36
CA LEU A 140 -2.27 0.77 4.95
C LEU A 140 -1.18 0.01 4.19
N ALA A 141 0.00 -0.19 4.79
CA ALA A 141 1.05 -1.00 4.20
C ALA A 141 0.63 -2.49 4.05
N PHE A 142 -0.16 -3.02 4.99
CA PHE A 142 -0.77 -4.34 4.84
C PHE A 142 -1.76 -4.37 3.67
N ALA A 143 -2.63 -3.37 3.55
CA ALA A 143 -3.56 -3.27 2.43
C ALA A 143 -2.84 -3.16 1.08
N GLU A 144 -1.76 -2.37 1.00
CA GLU A 144 -0.86 -2.29 -0.16
C GLU A 144 -0.30 -3.67 -0.54
N ASN A 145 0.26 -4.40 0.44
CA ASN A 145 0.76 -5.75 0.20
C ASN A 145 -0.33 -6.71 -0.29
N MET A 146 -1.53 -6.65 0.30
CA MET A 146 -2.66 -7.46 -0.14
C MET A 146 -3.06 -7.13 -1.58
N SER A 147 -3.07 -5.84 -1.94
CA SER A 147 -3.36 -5.36 -3.31
C SER A 147 -2.37 -5.96 -4.32
N LEU A 148 -1.07 -5.91 -3.99
CA LEU A 148 -0.01 -6.48 -4.82
C LEU A 148 -0.11 -8.01 -4.91
N LEU A 149 -0.39 -8.68 -3.80
CA LEU A 149 -0.59 -10.12 -3.75
C LEU A 149 -1.81 -10.57 -4.55
N GLY A 150 -2.91 -9.82 -4.51
CA GLY A 150 -4.11 -10.13 -5.28
C GLY A 150 -3.88 -9.93 -6.77
N LEU A 151 -3.24 -8.81 -7.17
CA LEU A 151 -2.81 -8.59 -8.54
C LEU A 151 -1.94 -9.75 -9.03
N ALA A 152 -0.89 -10.08 -8.29
CA ALA A 152 0.03 -11.16 -8.67
C ALA A 152 -0.65 -12.54 -8.66
N SER A 153 -1.54 -12.81 -7.70
CA SER A 153 -2.27 -14.08 -7.61
C SER A 153 -3.22 -14.27 -8.78
N THR A 154 -3.94 -13.23 -9.20
CA THR A 154 -4.81 -13.34 -10.36
C THR A 154 -4.00 -13.47 -11.64
N TRP A 155 -2.94 -12.66 -11.81
CA TRP A 155 -2.08 -12.74 -12.99
C TRP A 155 -1.44 -14.13 -13.14
N LEU A 156 -0.83 -14.64 -12.07
CA LEU A 156 -0.24 -15.98 -12.05
C LEU A 156 -1.30 -17.07 -12.17
N GLY A 157 -2.47 -16.89 -11.54
CA GLY A 157 -3.61 -17.80 -11.63
C GLY A 157 -4.11 -17.98 -13.06
N VAL A 158 -4.23 -16.87 -13.81
CA VAL A 158 -4.55 -16.88 -15.24
C VAL A 158 -3.46 -17.64 -16.03
N ALA A 159 -2.18 -17.35 -15.74
CA ALA A 159 -1.05 -18.03 -16.40
C ALA A 159 -0.99 -19.54 -16.09
N ILE A 160 -1.48 -19.99 -14.92
CA ILE A 160 -1.56 -21.41 -14.54
C ILE A 160 -2.76 -22.08 -15.21
N ALA A 161 -3.93 -21.43 -15.15
CA ALA A 161 -5.17 -21.98 -15.68
C ALA A 161 -5.14 -22.09 -17.20
N GLN A 162 -4.49 -21.14 -17.89
CA GLN A 162 -4.46 -20.99 -19.35
C GLN A 162 -5.79 -21.37 -20.00
N PRO A 163 -6.87 -20.62 -19.71
CA PRO A 163 -8.17 -20.97 -20.28
C PRO A 163 -8.11 -20.79 -21.79
N ASP A 164 -8.59 -21.79 -22.54
CA ASP A 164 -8.46 -21.84 -24.01
C ASP A 164 -9.14 -20.66 -24.74
N ASN A 165 -10.04 -19.93 -24.07
CA ASN A 165 -10.82 -18.82 -24.62
C ASN A 165 -10.65 -17.50 -23.84
N LEU A 166 -9.55 -17.32 -23.09
CA LEU A 166 -9.32 -16.07 -22.38
C LEU A 166 -8.65 -15.06 -23.31
N ASP A 167 -9.37 -14.02 -23.71
CA ASP A 167 -8.75 -12.87 -24.38
C ASP A 167 -7.93 -12.01 -23.40
N GLY A 168 -7.05 -11.18 -23.94
CA GLY A 168 -6.17 -10.31 -23.14
C GLY A 168 -6.95 -9.33 -22.27
N ASP A 169 -8.06 -8.82 -22.77
CA ASP A 169 -8.90 -7.84 -22.06
C ASP A 169 -9.61 -8.48 -20.85
N THR A 170 -10.11 -9.71 -21.01
CA THR A 170 -10.69 -10.46 -19.89
C THR A 170 -9.62 -10.78 -18.85
N ALA A 171 -8.42 -11.18 -19.28
CA ALA A 171 -7.30 -11.43 -18.36
C ALA A 171 -6.93 -10.18 -17.54
N LEU A 172 -6.87 -9.02 -18.19
CA LEU A 172 -6.58 -7.74 -17.55
C LEU A 172 -7.72 -7.29 -16.62
N THR A 173 -8.98 -7.45 -17.04
CA THR A 173 -10.16 -7.15 -16.23
C THR A 173 -10.22 -8.03 -14.97
N LEU A 174 -9.94 -9.33 -15.10
CA LEU A 174 -9.83 -10.22 -13.96
C LEU A 174 -8.70 -9.78 -13.02
N THR A 175 -7.57 -9.37 -13.57
CA THR A 175 -6.43 -8.89 -12.77
C THR A 175 -6.76 -7.60 -12.02
N ALA A 176 -7.49 -6.67 -12.65
CA ALA A 176 -8.01 -5.46 -11.98
C ALA A 176 -8.98 -5.83 -10.85
N ALA A 177 -9.92 -6.74 -11.10
CA ALA A 177 -10.83 -7.24 -10.07
C ALA A 177 -10.07 -7.91 -8.91
N GLY A 178 -9.00 -8.65 -9.20
CA GLY A 178 -8.11 -9.23 -8.19
C GLY A 178 -7.44 -8.18 -7.31
N LEU A 179 -6.92 -7.11 -7.91
CA LEU A 179 -6.38 -5.96 -7.20
C LEU A 179 -7.45 -5.29 -6.33
N ASP A 180 -8.65 -5.04 -6.84
CA ASP A 180 -9.72 -4.36 -6.10
C ASP A 180 -10.27 -5.19 -4.93
N ILE A 181 -10.51 -6.48 -5.16
CA ILE A 181 -10.98 -7.42 -4.12
C ILE A 181 -9.93 -7.51 -3.01
N SER A 182 -8.66 -7.65 -3.36
CA SER A 182 -7.58 -7.77 -2.37
C SER A 182 -7.24 -6.46 -1.67
N THR A 183 -7.35 -5.32 -2.35
CA THR A 183 -7.32 -3.98 -1.76
C THR A 183 -8.40 -3.86 -0.69
N THR A 184 -9.64 -4.16 -1.06
CA THR A 184 -10.80 -4.07 -0.16
C THR A 184 -10.65 -5.03 1.02
N ALA A 185 -10.26 -6.28 0.77
CA ALA A 185 -10.00 -7.27 1.82
C ALA A 185 -8.86 -6.81 2.74
N GLY A 186 -7.79 -6.26 2.17
CA GLY A 186 -6.65 -5.70 2.91
C GLY A 186 -7.05 -4.55 3.82
N LEU A 187 -7.91 -3.63 3.34
CA LEU A 187 -8.46 -2.55 4.15
C LEU A 187 -9.39 -3.07 5.25
N VAL A 188 -10.25 -4.05 4.96
CA VAL A 188 -11.21 -4.61 5.93
C VAL A 188 -10.50 -5.42 7.02
N ILE A 189 -9.63 -6.35 6.62
CA ILE A 189 -8.87 -7.22 7.53
C ILE A 189 -7.81 -6.40 8.28
N GLY A 190 -7.16 -5.47 7.60
CA GLY A 190 -6.10 -4.62 8.16
C GLY A 190 -6.55 -3.87 9.40
N ARG A 191 -7.81 -3.43 9.47
CA ARG A 191 -8.35 -2.73 10.66
C ARG A 191 -8.23 -3.53 11.96
N GLN A 192 -8.22 -4.85 11.87
CA GLN A 192 -8.11 -5.75 13.02
C GLN A 192 -6.65 -6.13 13.34
N LEU A 193 -5.70 -5.76 12.49
CA LEU A 193 -4.28 -6.06 12.65
C LEU A 193 -3.57 -4.97 13.45
N ASP A 194 -2.77 -5.40 14.41
CA ASP A 194 -1.87 -4.59 15.23
C ASP A 194 -0.47 -4.49 14.61
N TRP A 195 -0.39 -4.49 13.28
CA TRP A 195 0.91 -4.53 12.61
C TRP A 195 1.60 -3.18 12.66
N SER A 196 2.91 -3.19 12.85
CA SER A 196 3.73 -2.03 12.55
C SER A 196 4.01 -1.90 11.06
N ASN A 197 4.33 -0.69 10.61
CA ASN A 197 4.79 -0.44 9.24
C ASN A 197 6.00 -1.32 8.89
N GLY A 198 6.95 -1.47 9.83
CA GLY A 198 8.10 -2.36 9.66
C GLY A 198 7.72 -3.83 9.45
N ARG A 199 6.73 -4.33 10.23
CA ARG A 199 6.18 -5.68 10.06
C ARG A 199 5.55 -5.85 8.68
N ALA A 200 4.68 -4.94 8.28
CA ALA A 200 4.02 -4.98 6.98
C ALA A 200 5.04 -4.98 5.83
N ARG A 201 6.02 -4.06 5.84
CA ARG A 201 7.05 -4.00 4.79
C ARG A 201 7.89 -5.26 4.70
N MET A 202 8.29 -5.84 5.83
CA MET A 202 9.02 -7.11 5.82
C MET A 202 8.18 -8.24 5.26
N THR A 203 6.89 -8.31 5.61
CA THR A 203 5.98 -9.30 5.05
C THR A 203 5.84 -9.15 3.53
N GLY A 204 5.74 -7.91 3.02
CA GLY A 204 5.76 -7.63 1.58
C GLY A 204 7.05 -8.06 0.89
N LEU A 205 8.21 -7.77 1.51
CA LEU A 205 9.51 -8.25 1.02
C LEU A 205 9.61 -9.78 1.05
N GLY A 206 9.07 -10.43 2.09
CA GLY A 206 8.97 -11.89 2.18
C GLY A 206 8.18 -12.48 1.03
N ALA A 207 7.04 -11.86 0.69
CA ALA A 207 6.25 -12.26 -0.47
C ALA A 207 7.04 -12.11 -1.78
N LEU A 208 7.71 -10.96 -1.98
CA LEU A 208 8.51 -10.71 -3.18
C LEU A 208 9.66 -11.72 -3.31
N LEU A 209 10.45 -11.91 -2.25
CA LEU A 209 11.57 -12.85 -2.24
C LEU A 209 11.10 -14.29 -2.40
N GLY A 210 9.99 -14.66 -1.77
CA GLY A 210 9.35 -15.96 -1.95
C GLY A 210 8.91 -16.17 -3.39
N GLY A 211 8.30 -15.18 -4.02
CA GLY A 211 7.90 -15.20 -5.43
C GLY A 211 9.10 -15.38 -6.35
N LEU A 212 10.16 -14.59 -6.17
CA LEU A 212 11.41 -14.72 -6.94
C LEU A 212 12.09 -16.08 -6.75
N GLY A 213 12.12 -16.60 -5.52
CA GLY A 213 12.63 -17.94 -5.24
C GLY A 213 11.79 -19.04 -5.89
N GLY A 214 10.46 -18.89 -5.87
CA GLY A 214 9.53 -19.76 -6.58
C GLY A 214 9.74 -19.73 -8.09
N LEU A 215 9.88 -18.54 -8.68
CA LEU A 215 10.19 -18.33 -10.10
C LEU A 215 11.50 -19.03 -10.50
N ALA A 216 12.58 -18.79 -9.75
CA ALA A 216 13.87 -19.42 -10.00
C ALA A 216 13.76 -20.95 -9.92
N THR A 217 13.05 -21.47 -8.93
CA THR A 217 12.80 -22.91 -8.77
C THR A 217 12.00 -23.48 -9.96
N GLY A 218 10.97 -22.77 -10.40
CA GLY A 218 10.15 -23.14 -11.54
C GLY A 218 10.94 -23.24 -12.84
N VAL A 219 11.79 -22.24 -13.11
CA VAL A 219 12.68 -22.23 -14.29
C VAL A 219 13.70 -23.36 -14.23
N LEU A 220 14.26 -23.66 -13.05
CA LEU A 220 15.25 -24.73 -12.89
C LEU A 220 14.65 -26.14 -13.06
N ILE A 221 13.42 -26.36 -12.57
CA ILE A 221 12.76 -27.68 -12.62
C ILE A 221 12.06 -27.90 -13.96
N GLY A 222 11.33 -26.90 -14.45
CA GLY A 222 10.44 -27.01 -15.61
C GLY A 222 11.06 -26.55 -16.93
N GLY A 223 12.24 -25.93 -16.92
CA GLY A 223 12.78 -25.23 -18.07
C GLY A 223 11.96 -24.01 -18.48
N THR A 224 12.32 -23.36 -19.58
CA THR A 224 11.60 -22.18 -20.12
C THR A 224 10.23 -22.51 -20.71
N ASP A 225 9.99 -23.79 -21.02
CA ASP A 225 8.81 -24.21 -21.77
C ASP A 225 7.60 -24.51 -20.87
N SER A 226 7.82 -24.66 -19.56
CA SER A 226 6.77 -24.91 -18.57
C SER A 226 6.29 -23.62 -17.90
N GLY A 227 5.63 -22.76 -18.67
CA GLY A 227 5.05 -21.50 -18.16
C GLY A 227 4.09 -21.72 -16.99
N ARG A 228 3.26 -22.78 -17.03
CA ARG A 228 2.33 -23.13 -15.94
C ARG A 228 3.05 -23.53 -14.66
N GLY A 229 4.07 -24.40 -14.76
CA GLY A 229 4.85 -24.84 -13.60
C GLY A 229 5.61 -23.70 -12.95
N THR A 230 6.16 -22.81 -13.78
CA THR A 230 6.86 -21.61 -13.33
C THR A 230 5.91 -20.63 -12.64
N ALA A 231 4.73 -20.40 -13.20
CA ALA A 231 3.72 -19.54 -12.57
C ALA A 231 3.22 -20.12 -11.23
N ALA A 232 2.98 -21.44 -11.17
CA ALA A 232 2.54 -22.12 -9.95
C ALA A 232 3.58 -22.06 -8.82
N THR A 233 4.84 -22.37 -9.13
CA THR A 233 5.94 -22.30 -8.16
C THR A 233 6.20 -20.87 -7.69
N THR A 234 6.10 -19.87 -8.57
CA THR A 234 6.14 -18.44 -8.21
C THR A 234 5.02 -18.08 -7.23
N LEU A 235 3.79 -18.49 -7.52
CA LEU A 235 2.63 -18.20 -6.67
C LEU A 235 2.75 -18.86 -5.29
N ILE A 236 3.14 -20.13 -5.24
CA ILE A 236 3.38 -20.87 -3.99
C ILE A 236 4.50 -20.21 -3.20
N GLY A 237 5.61 -19.86 -3.86
CA GLY A 237 6.73 -19.19 -3.25
C GLY A 237 6.33 -17.84 -2.65
N MET A 238 5.53 -17.06 -3.36
CA MET A 238 5.05 -15.75 -2.92
C MET A 238 4.20 -15.85 -1.65
N TRP A 239 3.19 -16.72 -1.64
CA TRP A 239 2.36 -16.92 -0.44
C TRP A 239 3.13 -17.60 0.71
N GLY A 240 4.03 -18.52 0.39
CA GLY A 240 4.92 -19.15 1.37
C GLY A 240 5.84 -18.13 2.05
N GLY A 241 6.46 -17.25 1.27
CA GLY A 241 7.31 -16.16 1.76
C GLY A 241 6.53 -15.13 2.59
N PHE A 242 5.32 -14.77 2.16
CA PHE A 242 4.40 -13.94 2.93
C PHE A 242 4.10 -14.58 4.30
N GLY A 243 3.61 -15.82 4.31
CA GLY A 243 3.23 -16.53 5.52
C GLY A 243 4.41 -16.76 6.48
N LEU A 244 5.57 -17.13 5.94
CA LEU A 244 6.80 -17.28 6.71
C LEU A 244 7.20 -15.98 7.39
N THR A 245 7.23 -14.86 6.67
CA THR A 245 7.61 -13.59 7.27
C THR A 245 6.57 -13.07 8.25
N VAL A 246 5.27 -13.31 8.03
CA VAL A 246 4.24 -13.06 9.06
C VAL A 246 4.54 -13.81 10.36
N HIS A 247 4.97 -15.07 10.26
CA HIS A 247 5.35 -15.87 11.42
C HIS A 247 6.60 -15.33 12.11
N LEU A 248 7.66 -15.02 11.34
CA LEU A 248 8.94 -14.52 11.87
C LEU A 248 8.80 -13.14 12.53
N THR A 249 7.90 -12.30 12.02
CA THR A 249 7.67 -10.94 12.52
C THR A 249 6.61 -10.84 13.61
N ARG A 250 6.05 -11.96 14.09
CA ARG A 250 4.98 -11.97 15.11
C ARG A 250 5.33 -11.27 16.43
N GLY A 251 6.63 -11.15 16.74
CA GLY A 251 7.12 -10.48 17.95
C GLY A 251 7.41 -8.98 17.78
N MET A 252 7.23 -8.41 16.59
CA MET A 252 7.46 -6.99 16.37
C MET A 252 6.40 -6.16 17.08
N ARG A 253 6.83 -5.01 17.62
CA ARG A 253 5.92 -4.08 18.30
C ARG A 253 4.90 -3.51 17.30
N PRO A 254 3.62 -3.38 17.68
CA PRO A 254 2.61 -2.67 16.91
C PRO A 254 2.94 -1.20 16.69
N ASP A 255 2.37 -0.60 15.63
CA ASP A 255 2.40 0.86 15.46
C ASP A 255 1.63 1.54 16.61
N ARG A 256 2.16 2.66 17.09
CA ARG A 256 1.48 3.50 18.08
C ARG A 256 0.21 4.09 17.46
N GLY A 257 -0.91 3.97 18.17
CA GLY A 257 -2.28 4.21 17.65
C GLY A 257 -3.18 2.99 17.77
N HIS A 258 -2.58 1.79 17.82
CA HIS A 258 -3.27 0.51 18.07
C HIS A 258 -3.04 -0.04 19.48
N ALA A 259 -2.65 0.81 20.44
CA ALA A 259 -2.71 0.44 21.83
C ALA A 259 -4.20 0.31 22.20
N LEU A 260 -4.79 -0.86 21.92
CA LEU A 260 -5.93 -1.33 22.70
C LEU A 260 -5.57 -1.05 24.16
N PRO A 261 -6.45 -0.42 24.96
CA PRO A 261 -6.17 -0.24 26.37
C PRO A 261 -5.73 -1.61 26.86
N LYS A 262 -4.50 -1.71 27.39
CA LYS A 262 -4.04 -2.96 27.98
C LYS A 262 -4.92 -3.16 29.19
N THR A 263 -6.03 -3.86 29.00
CA THR A 263 -6.95 -4.23 30.06
C THR A 263 -6.20 -5.24 30.89
N ALA A 264 -5.47 -4.77 31.89
CA ALA A 264 -4.86 -5.65 32.86
C ALA A 264 -6.00 -6.12 33.77
N VAL A 265 -6.42 -7.37 33.59
CA VAL A 265 -7.26 -8.06 34.56
C VAL A 265 -6.35 -8.54 35.66
N MET A 266 -6.35 -7.81 36.78
CA MET A 266 -5.56 -8.20 37.95
C MET A 266 -6.50 -8.86 38.95
N PRO A 267 -6.13 -10.02 39.54
CA PRO A 267 -6.85 -10.52 40.70
C PRO A 267 -6.74 -9.47 41.81
N ALA A 268 -7.88 -8.93 42.23
CA ALA A 268 -7.98 -7.92 43.26
C ALA A 268 -8.75 -8.50 44.44
N VAL A 269 -8.23 -8.34 45.65
CA VAL A 269 -8.98 -8.69 46.86
C VAL A 269 -9.90 -7.52 47.18
N MET A 270 -11.21 -7.69 47.00
CA MET A 270 -12.21 -6.71 47.41
C MET A 270 -12.71 -7.06 48.81
N GLN A 271 -12.71 -6.09 49.71
CA GLN A 271 -13.40 -6.22 50.98
C GLN A 271 -14.89 -5.94 50.77
N THR A 272 -15.74 -6.89 51.17
CA THR A 272 -17.19 -6.72 51.17
C THR A 272 -17.59 -5.72 52.27
N PRO A 273 -18.79 -5.12 52.21
CA PRO A 273 -19.31 -4.28 53.29
C PRO A 273 -19.40 -4.98 54.66
N SER A 274 -19.41 -6.32 54.67
CA SER A 274 -19.37 -7.16 55.87
C SER A 274 -17.96 -7.43 56.41
N GLY A 275 -16.91 -6.86 55.82
CA GLY A 275 -15.51 -7.02 56.24
C GLY A 275 -14.86 -8.34 55.80
N GLN A 276 -15.49 -9.09 54.90
CA GLN A 276 -14.92 -10.34 54.36
C GLN A 276 -14.13 -10.05 53.08
N SER A 277 -12.97 -10.69 52.93
CA SER A 277 -12.15 -10.59 51.73
C SER A 277 -12.67 -11.55 50.65
N ALA A 278 -13.05 -11.02 49.49
CA ALA A 278 -13.42 -11.80 48.31
C ALA A 278 -12.39 -11.62 47.19
N LEU A 279 -12.07 -12.69 46.47
CA LEU A 279 -11.30 -12.62 45.23
C LEU A 279 -12.19 -12.06 44.12
N GLY A 280 -11.87 -10.86 43.66
CA GLY A 280 -12.47 -10.20 42.51
C GLY A 280 -11.47 -10.01 41.37
N ALA A 281 -11.98 -9.58 40.21
CA ALA A 281 -11.16 -9.15 39.09
C ALA A 281 -11.21 -7.63 38.98
N GLY A 282 -10.07 -6.97 39.19
CA GLY A 282 -9.92 -5.55 38.94
C GLY A 282 -9.59 -5.31 37.47
N ILE A 283 -10.40 -4.50 36.79
CA ILE A 283 -10.10 -4.03 35.44
C ILE A 283 -9.40 -2.69 35.58
N SER A 284 -8.10 -2.66 35.32
CA SER A 284 -7.31 -1.43 35.24
C SER A 284 -7.08 -1.08 33.77
N GLY A 285 -7.68 0.02 33.31
CA GLY A 285 -7.33 0.66 32.05
C GLY A 285 -6.51 1.92 32.34
N VAL A 286 -5.31 2.00 31.77
CA VAL A 286 -4.61 3.28 31.63
C VAL A 286 -5.13 3.90 30.35
N TRP A 287 -5.88 4.99 30.49
CA TRP A 287 -6.30 5.85 29.38
C TRP A 287 -5.17 6.78 28.99
#